data_AF-A0A1H5VJK4-F1
#
_entry.id   AF-A0A1H5VJK4-F1
#
_cell.length_a   1.000
_cell.length_b   1.000
_cell.length_c   1.000
_cell.angle_alpha   90.00
_cell.angle_beta   90.00
_cell.angle_gamma   90.00
#
_symmetry.space_group_name_H-M   'P 1'
#
loop_
_entity.id
_entity.type
_entity.pdbx_description
1 polymer ?
#
loop_
_entity_poly.entity_id
_entity_poly.type
_entity_poly.pdbx_seq_one_letter_code
_entity_poly.pdbx_strand_id
1 'polypeptide(L)'
;MNVKTVKSRIIEVTVSLLDSTEPVEELDADAFLRKPLPEIGIDSLAVLELVVTLEREFGVRMTEDDLGGIATLEDILTFITGRAGQS
;
A
#
# COMPACT_ATOMS: atom_id res chain seq x y z
N MET A 1 3.21 16.05 -2.56
CA MET A 1 2.36 15.00 -1.96
C MET A 1 2.79 14.79 -0.52
N ASN A 2 1.86 14.75 0.44
CA ASN A 2 2.20 14.60 1.86
C ASN A 2 2.27 13.12 2.24
N VAL A 3 3.45 12.64 2.67
CA VAL A 3 3.69 11.22 3.00
C VAL A 3 2.70 10.70 4.05
N LYS A 4 2.35 11.52 5.06
CA LYS A 4 1.35 11.14 6.07
C LYS A 4 -0.02 10.86 5.45
N THR A 5 -0.44 11.68 4.48
CA THR A 5 -1.72 11.51 3.78
C THR A 5 -1.71 10.25 2.94
N VAL A 6 -0.64 9.98 2.18
CA VAL A 6 -0.51 8.75 1.37
C VAL A 6 -0.52 7.52 2.27
N LYS A 7 0.25 7.54 3.36
CA LYS A 7 0.32 6.44 4.33
C LYS A 7 -1.06 6.11 4.91
N SER A 8 -1.77 7.12 5.41
CA SER A 8 -3.13 6.92 5.95
C SER A 8 -4.05 6.29 4.91
N ARG A 9 -3.92 6.73 3.66
CA ARG A 9 -4.81 6.31 2.59
C ARG A 9 -4.55 4.88 2.11
N ILE A 10 -3.28 4.49 2.00
CA ILE A 10 -2.91 3.09 1.70
C ILE A 10 -3.51 2.15 2.75
N ILE A 11 -3.39 2.52 4.04
CA ILE A 11 -3.91 1.71 5.14
C ILE A 11 -5.44 1.60 5.07
N GLU A 12 -6.15 2.71 4.86
CA GLU A 12 -7.61 2.69 4.70
C GLU A 12 -8.06 1.78 3.57
N VAL A 13 -7.47 1.91 2.38
CA VAL A 13 -7.83 1.09 1.22
C VAL A 13 -7.53 -0.38 1.50
N THR A 14 -6.39 -0.67 2.12
CA THR A 14 -6.01 -2.04 2.48
C THR A 14 -7.00 -2.66 3.47
N VAL A 15 -7.33 -1.97 4.56
CA VAL A 15 -8.29 -2.46 5.57
C VAL A 15 -9.68 -2.64 4.96
N SER A 16 -10.09 -1.74 4.06
CA SER A 16 -11.34 -1.87 3.31
C SER A 16 -11.36 -3.10 2.40
N LEU A 17 -10.23 -3.50 1.81
CA LEU A 17 -10.13 -4.70 0.96
C LEU A 17 -10.16 -5.99 1.78
N LEU A 18 -9.65 -5.94 3.01
CA LEU A 18 -9.58 -7.08 3.93
C LEU A 18 -10.88 -7.36 4.68
N ASP A 19 -11.92 -6.55 4.48
CA ASP A 19 -13.16 -6.56 5.29
C ASP A 19 -12.85 -6.59 6.80
N SER A 20 -11.75 -5.96 7.21
CA SER A 20 -11.28 -6.02 8.58
C SER A 20 -12.09 -5.07 9.46
N THR A 21 -12.55 -5.59 10.60
CA THR A 21 -13.32 -4.79 11.59
C THR A 21 -12.43 -4.00 12.55
N GLU A 22 -11.11 -4.15 12.46
CA GLU A 22 -10.17 -3.46 13.36
C GLU A 22 -10.07 -1.97 12.99
N PRO A 23 -10.21 -1.05 13.97
CA PRO A 23 -10.10 0.38 13.71
C PRO A 23 -8.66 0.77 13.37
N VAL A 24 -8.50 1.51 12.27
CA VAL A 24 -7.19 2.03 11.80
C VAL A 24 -6.46 2.91 12.83
N GLU A 25 -7.18 3.45 13.82
CA GLU A 25 -6.60 4.29 14.89
C GLU A 25 -5.81 3.49 15.93
N GLU A 26 -6.16 2.22 16.17
CA GLU A 26 -5.44 1.34 17.11
C GLU A 26 -4.33 0.53 16.42
N LEU A 27 -4.31 0.56 15.09
CA LEU A 27 -3.34 -0.12 14.26
C LEU A 27 -1.99 0.61 14.30
N ASP A 28 -0.92 -0.12 14.62
CA ASP A 28 0.43 0.42 14.50
C ASP A 28 0.82 0.56 13.02
N ALA A 29 0.53 1.73 12.47
CA ALA A 29 0.64 2.02 11.05
C ALA A 29 2.04 1.79 10.48
N ASP A 30 3.09 1.91 11.31
CA ASP A 30 4.46 1.65 10.88
C ASP A 30 4.76 0.15 10.80
N ALA A 31 4.35 -0.60 11.82
CA ALA A 31 4.45 -2.05 11.80
C ALA A 31 3.62 -2.66 10.66
N PHE A 32 2.39 -2.19 10.47
CA PHE A 32 1.49 -2.70 9.44
C PHE A 32 2.03 -2.50 8.03
N LEU A 33 2.66 -1.35 7.75
CA LEU A 33 3.24 -1.10 6.43
C LEU A 33 4.39 -2.05 6.08
N ARG A 34 5.17 -2.45 7.08
CA ARG A 34 6.33 -3.35 6.91
C ARG A 34 5.96 -4.82 6.92
N LYS A 35 4.72 -5.16 7.27
CA LYS A 35 4.27 -6.55 7.21
C LYS A 35 4.21 -7.00 5.74
N PRO A 36 4.66 -8.21 5.44
CA PRO A 36 4.42 -8.84 4.15
C PRO A 36 2.92 -8.87 3.83
N LEU A 37 2.58 -8.54 2.59
CA LEU A 37 1.21 -8.60 2.07
C LEU A 37 0.45 -9.90 2.40
N PRO A 38 1.03 -11.11 2.24
CA PRO A 38 0.32 -12.33 2.61
C PRO A 38 0.07 -12.48 4.11
N GLU A 39 0.89 -11.86 4.98
CA GLU A 39 0.68 -11.91 6.44
C GLU A 39 -0.43 -10.98 6.93
N ILE A 40 -0.78 -9.95 6.15
CA ILE A 40 -1.94 -9.09 6.40
C ILE A 40 -3.21 -9.58 5.69
N GLY A 41 -3.15 -10.73 5.00
CA GLY A 41 -4.30 -11.30 4.28
C GLY A 41 -4.55 -10.70 2.91
N ILE A 42 -3.57 -9.99 2.33
CA ILE A 42 -3.66 -9.46 0.97
C ILE A 42 -3.14 -10.52 -0.01
N ASP A 43 -4.06 -11.08 -0.80
CA ASP A 43 -3.76 -12.00 -1.91
C ASP A 43 -3.40 -11.25 -3.20
N SER A 44 -2.83 -11.96 -4.18
CA SER A 44 -2.41 -11.40 -5.48
C SER A 44 -3.50 -10.59 -6.20
N LEU A 45 -4.78 -10.97 -6.06
CA LEU A 45 -5.90 -10.20 -6.63
C LEU A 45 -6.14 -8.89 -5.88
N ALA A 46 -6.08 -8.93 -4.54
CA ALA A 46 -6.24 -7.75 -3.70
C ALA A 46 -5.07 -6.77 -3.88
N VAL A 47 -3.85 -7.25 -4.17
CA VAL A 47 -2.72 -6.41 -4.56
C VAL A 47 -3.04 -5.61 -5.82
N LEU A 48 -3.58 -6.27 -6.84
CA LEU A 48 -3.91 -5.60 -8.10
C LEU A 48 -4.98 -4.51 -7.89
N GLU A 49 -6.04 -4.83 -7.14
CA GLU A 49 -7.09 -3.85 -6.81
C GLU A 49 -6.53 -2.68 -6.00
N LEU A 50 -5.73 -2.95 -4.97
CA LEU A 50 -5.06 -1.93 -4.15
C LEU A 50 -4.24 -0.98 -5.03
N VAL A 51 -3.37 -1.54 -5.88
CA VAL A 51 -2.52 -0.74 -6.76
C VAL A 51 -3.37 0.08 -7.73
N VAL A 52 -4.35 -0.52 -8.42
CA VAL A 52 -5.21 0.20 -9.36
C VAL A 52 -5.98 1.33 -8.68
N THR A 53 -6.46 1.12 -7.45
CA THR A 53 -7.11 2.17 -6.66
C THR A 53 -6.14 3.32 -6.37
N LEU A 54 -4.94 3.00 -5.87
CA LEU A 54 -3.95 4.01 -5.51
C LEU A 54 -3.38 4.75 -6.74
N GLU A 55 -3.16 4.07 -7.86
CA GLU A 55 -2.76 4.65 -9.14
C GLU A 55 -3.76 5.71 -9.61
N ARG A 56 -5.05 5.36 -9.59
CA ARG A 56 -6.12 6.27 -9.98
C ARG A 56 -6.24 7.46 -9.04
N GLU A 57 -6.07 7.23 -7.74
CA GLU A 57 -6.23 8.26 -6.72
C GLU A 57 -5.06 9.25 -6.69
N PHE A 58 -3.83 8.74 -6.81
CA PHE A 58 -2.61 9.56 -6.77
C PHE A 58 -2.10 9.96 -8.16
N GLY A 59 -2.71 9.46 -9.24
CA GLY A 59 -2.32 9.75 -10.62
C GLY A 59 -0.96 9.15 -10.99
N VAL A 60 -0.59 8.03 -10.38
CA VAL A 60 0.67 7.31 -10.65
C VAL A 60 0.43 6.09 -11.54
N ARG A 61 1.49 5.53 -12.11
CA ARG A 61 1.46 4.25 -12.83
C ARG A 61 2.62 3.37 -12.40
N MET A 62 2.33 2.16 -11.94
CA MET A 62 3.26 1.09 -11.61
C MET A 62 3.41 0.18 -12.83
N THR A 63 4.63 -0.19 -13.18
CA THR A 63 4.87 -1.18 -14.23
C THR A 63 4.76 -2.60 -13.68
N GLU A 64 4.68 -3.60 -14.56
CA GLU A 64 4.70 -5.01 -14.15
C GLU A 64 5.98 -5.37 -13.36
N ASP A 65 7.11 -4.72 -13.68
CA ASP A 65 8.38 -4.88 -12.97
C ASP A 65 8.30 -4.31 -11.55
N ASP A 66 7.71 -3.11 -11.40
CA ASP A 66 7.45 -2.50 -10.09
C ASP A 66 6.56 -3.41 -9.24
N LEU A 67 5.47 -3.92 -9.82
CA LEU A 67 4.54 -4.84 -9.17
C LEU A 67 5.23 -6.13 -8.70
N GLY A 68 6.16 -6.67 -9.50
CA GLY A 68 6.94 -7.85 -9.15
C GLY A 68 7.87 -7.63 -7.94
N GLY A 69 8.22 -6.38 -7.65
CA GLY A 69 9.03 -5.99 -6.49
C GLY A 69 8.25 -5.68 -5.21
N ILE A 70 6.92 -5.58 -5.27
CA ILE A 70 6.10 -5.23 -4.11
C ILE A 70 5.97 -6.42 -3.16
N ALA A 71 6.55 -6.31 -1.97
CA ALA A 71 6.40 -7.30 -0.91
C ALA A 71 5.54 -6.78 0.27
N THR A 72 5.50 -5.47 0.45
CA THR A 72 4.88 -4.78 1.59
C THR A 72 4.14 -3.52 1.15
N LEU A 73 3.29 -2.98 2.02
CA LEU A 73 2.66 -1.68 1.77
C LEU A 73 3.67 -0.51 1.84
N GLU A 74 4.79 -0.69 2.54
CA GLU A 74 5.91 0.26 2.56
C GLU A 74 6.53 0.43 1.16
N ASP A 75 6.62 -0.64 0.37
CA ASP A 75 7.08 -0.58 -1.03
C ASP A 75 6.15 0.30 -1.87
N ILE A 76 4.83 0.10 -1.72
CA ILE A 76 3.80 0.90 -2.41
C ILE A 76 3.88 2.37 -1.97
N LEU A 77 4.00 2.64 -0.68
CA LEU A 77 4.17 3.99 -0.14
C LEU A 77 5.42 4.66 -0.72
N THR A 78 6.54 3.93 -0.77
CA THR A 78 7.82 4.39 -1.28
C THR A 78 7.71 4.73 -2.77
N PHE A 79 7.05 3.87 -3.55
CA PHE A 79 6.78 4.10 -4.96
C PHE A 79 5.94 5.36 -5.18
N ILE A 80 4.76 5.44 -4.53
CA ILE A 80 3.82 6.55 -4.70
C ILE A 80 4.47 7.87 -4.29
N THR A 81 5.14 7.90 -3.14
CA THR A 81 5.80 9.12 -2.64
C THR A 81 7.03 9.54 -3.44
N GLY A 82 7.38 8.81 -4.51
CA GLY A 82 8.52 9.12 -5.37
C GLY A 82 9.86 8.89 -4.69
N ARG A 83 9.88 8.05 -3.65
CA ARG A 83 11.09 7.60 -2.98
C ARG A 83 11.57 6.27 -3.55
N ALA A 84 11.14 5.93 -4.77
CA ALA A 84 11.82 4.97 -5.62
C ALA A 84 13.30 5.38 -5.73
N GLY A 85 14.19 4.41 -5.53
CA GLY A 85 15.62 4.61 -5.36
C GLY A 85 16.24 5.62 -6.33
N GLN A 86 16.68 6.76 -5.78
CA GLN A 86 17.94 7.36 -6.22
C GLN A 86 19.05 6.64 -5.48
N SER A 87 19.53 5.51 -6.01
CA SER A 87 20.86 4.95 -5.77
C SER A 87 21.16 3.91 -6.83
#